data_AF-A0A5P1WZA9-F1
#
_entry.id   AF-A0A5P1WZA9-F1
#
_cell.length_a   1.000
_cell.length_b   1.000
_cell.length_c   1.000
_cell.angle_alpha   90.00
_cell.angle_beta   90.00
_cell.angle_gamma   90.00
#
_symmetry.space_group_name_H-M   'P 1'
#
loop_
_entity.id
_entity.type
_entity.pdbx_description
1 polymer ?
#
loop_
_entity_poly.entity_id
_entity_poly.type
_entity_poly.pdbx_seq_one_letter_code
_entity_poly.pdbx_strand_id
1 'polypeptide(L)' 'MRKLSDSLTLRNKVVLPTRIMMAAMCDISADEDGKVTEDEVKYMSAHASAASLIVTGYASVSDN' A
#
# COMPACT_ATOMS: atom_id res chain seq x y z
N MET A 1 -1.49 -26.48 5.38
CA MET A 1 -0.94 -25.35 4.59
C MET A 1 -1.99 -24.24 4.59
N ARG A 2 -1.61 -22.97 4.80
CA ARG A 2 -2.55 -21.83 4.75
C ARG A 2 -2.66 -21.31 3.32
N LYS A 3 -3.87 -20.94 2.87
CA LYS A 3 -4.11 -20.41 1.52
C LYS A 3 -3.90 -18.90 1.48
N LEU A 4 -3.60 -18.35 0.31
CA LEU A 4 -3.46 -16.90 0.12
C LEU A 4 -4.78 -16.15 0.37
N SER A 5 -5.92 -16.83 0.15
CA SER A 5 -7.26 -16.30 0.41
C SER A 5 -7.67 -16.34 1.87
N ASP A 6 -6.90 -17.00 2.75
CA ASP A 6 -7.24 -17.07 4.17
C ASP A 6 -6.98 -15.71 4.84
N SER A 7 -7.80 -15.34 5.81
CA SER A 7 -7.58 -14.12 6.61
C SER A 7 -6.33 -14.21 7.48
N LEU A 8 -5.81 -13.04 7.87
CA LEU A 8 -4.66 -12.89 8.75
C LEU A 8 -4.91 -11.80 9.79
N THR A 9 -4.90 -12.17 11.07
CA THR A 9 -4.89 -11.20 12.18
C THR A 9 -3.45 -10.84 12.53
N LEU A 10 -3.14 -9.55 12.50
CA LEU A 10 -1.84 -9.01 12.92
C LEU A 10 -1.73 -8.95 14.45
N ARG A 11 -0.52 -8.76 14.99
CA ARG A 11 -0.27 -8.70 16.44
C ARG A 11 -1.07 -7.61 17.15
N ASN A 12 -1.40 -6.54 16.46
CA ASN A 12 -2.21 -5.41 16.94
C ASN A 12 -3.74 -5.64 16.77
N LYS A 13 -4.17 -6.86 16.45
CA LYS A 13 -5.57 -7.28 16.24
C LYS A 13 -6.23 -6.76 14.96
N VAL A 14 -5.52 -6.04 14.08
CA VAL A 14 -6.03 -5.70 12.74
C VAL A 14 -6.21 -6.98 11.93
N VAL A 15 -7.34 -7.09 11.22
CA VAL A 15 -7.69 -8.27 10.42
C VAL A 15 -7.55 -7.94 8.94
N LEU A 16 -6.70 -8.68 8.25
CA LEU A 16 -6.55 -8.64 6.80
C LEU A 16 -7.45 -9.72 6.18
N PRO A 17 -8.33 -9.39 5.22
CA PRO A 17 -9.26 -10.36 4.63
C PRO A 17 -8.54 -11.45 3.81
N THR A 18 -7.37 -11.16 3.26
CA THR A 18 -6.49 -12.11 2.57
C THR A 18 -5.03 -11.93 3.00
N ARG A 19 -4.17 -12.87 2.58
CA ARG A 19 -2.70 -12.80 2.76
C ARG A 19 -2.00 -12.16 1.55
N ILE A 20 -2.74 -11.43 0.73
CA ILE A 20 -2.21 -10.74 -0.46
C ILE A 20 -1.92 -9.30 -0.08
N MET A 21 -0.66 -8.90 -0.26
CA MET A 21 -0.15 -7.57 0.04
C MET A 21 0.48 -6.97 -1.22
N MET A 22 0.29 -5.67 -1.44
CA MET A 22 1.07 -4.92 -2.43
C MET A 22 2.41 -4.51 -1.81
N ALA A 23 3.50 -4.87 -2.48
CA ALA A 23 4.85 -4.47 -2.07
C ALA A 23 5.08 -2.96 -2.33
N ALA A 24 6.05 -2.39 -1.63
CA ALA A 24 6.49 -1.01 -1.86
C ALA A 24 6.92 -0.81 -3.31
N MET A 25 6.32 0.18 -3.96
CA MET A 25 6.61 0.57 -5.35
C MET A 25 6.58 2.09 -5.46
N CYS A 26 7.63 2.68 -6.03
CA CYS A 26 7.61 4.09 -6.41
C CYS A 26 6.88 4.20 -7.75
N ASP A 27 5.72 4.84 -7.73
CA ASP A 27 4.83 5.04 -8.89
C ASP A 27 5.13 6.34 -9.66
N ILE A 28 6.07 7.16 -9.16
CA ILE A 28 6.55 8.42 -9.77
C ILE A 28 5.39 9.38 -10.09
N SER A 29 4.44 9.46 -9.17
CA SER A 29 3.22 10.26 -9.31
C SER A 29 3.19 11.51 -8.43
N ALA A 30 4.15 11.66 -7.52
CA ALA A 30 4.30 12.86 -6.71
C ALA A 30 4.73 14.08 -7.55
N ASP A 31 4.37 15.28 -7.11
CA ASP A 31 4.84 16.52 -7.75
C ASP A 31 6.33 16.82 -7.44
N GLU A 32 6.86 17.91 -7.98
CA GLU A 32 8.26 18.31 -7.79
C GLU A 32 8.63 18.60 -6.33
N ASP A 33 7.63 18.89 -5.47
CA ASP A 33 7.79 19.09 -4.03
C ASP A 33 7.59 17.79 -3.23
N GLY A 34 7.35 16.66 -3.89
CA GLY A 34 7.06 15.38 -3.25
C GLY A 34 5.66 15.28 -2.63
N LYS A 35 4.71 16.13 -3.04
CA LYS A 35 3.33 16.06 -2.57
C LYS A 35 2.53 15.02 -3.35
N VAL A 36 1.63 14.36 -2.63
CA VAL A 36 0.67 13.42 -3.19
C VAL A 36 -0.24 14.13 -4.18
N THR A 37 -0.36 13.56 -5.38
CA THR A 37 -1.23 14.07 -6.45
C THR A 37 -2.52 13.25 -6.56
N GLU A 38 -3.51 13.75 -7.32
CA GLU A 38 -4.73 12.99 -7.60
C GLU A 38 -4.45 11.68 -8.37
N ASP A 39 -3.39 11.65 -9.19
CA ASP A 39 -2.99 10.45 -9.92
C ASP A 39 -2.46 9.37 -8.97
N GLU A 40 -1.71 9.74 -7.93
CA GLU A 40 -1.28 8.83 -6.87
C GLU A 40 -2.48 8.25 -6.11
N VAL A 41 -3.44 9.10 -5.73
CA VAL A 41 -4.67 8.67 -5.05
C VAL A 41 -5.46 7.69 -5.94
N LYS A 42 -5.59 7.99 -7.23
CA LYS A 42 -6.28 7.13 -8.19
C LYS A 42 -5.56 5.80 -8.38
N TYR A 43 -4.22 5.81 -8.45
CA TYR A 43 -3.39 4.61 -8.52
C TYR A 43 -3.60 3.73 -7.29
N MET A 44 -3.50 4.28 -6.08
CA MET A 44 -3.69 3.54 -4.84
C MET A 44 -5.12 3.01 -4.69
N SER A 45 -6.12 3.80 -5.08
CA SER A 45 -7.54 3.40 -5.05
C SER A 45 -7.82 2.22 -5.98
N ALA A 46 -7.17 2.14 -7.15
CA ALA A 46 -7.34 1.01 -8.06
C ALA A 46 -6.82 -0.31 -7.45
N HIS A 47 -5.77 -0.23 -6.61
CA HIS A 47 -5.13 -1.40 -5.99
C HIS A 47 -5.74 -1.78 -4.64
N ALA A 48 -6.53 -0.90 -4.02
CA ALA A 48 -7.18 -1.15 -2.73
C ALA A 48 -8.12 -2.37 -2.74
N SER A 49 -8.67 -2.73 -3.91
CA SER A 49 -9.51 -3.92 -4.06
C SER A 49 -8.72 -5.23 -4.28
N ALA A 50 -7.45 -5.13 -4.68
CA ALA A 50 -6.61 -6.28 -5.04
C ALA A 50 -5.75 -6.78 -3.87
N ALA A 51 -5.42 -5.92 -2.91
CA ALA A 51 -4.57 -6.24 -1.77
C ALA A 51 -5.26 -5.92 -0.44
N SER A 52 -5.04 -6.76 0.57
CA SER A 52 -5.54 -6.53 1.92
C SER A 52 -4.69 -5.55 2.73
N LEU A 53 -3.44 -5.36 2.30
CA LEU A 53 -2.47 -4.45 2.88
C LEU A 53 -1.65 -3.85 1.73
N ILE A 54 -1.41 -2.56 1.78
CA ILE A 54 -0.57 -1.84 0.83
C ILE A 54 0.57 -1.21 1.62
N VAL A 55 1.80 -1.43 1.15
CA VAL A 55 2.97 -0.64 1.56
C VAL A 55 3.24 0.33 0.43
N THR A 56 3.24 1.63 0.73
CA THR A 56 3.50 2.68 -0.27
C THR A 56 4.94 2.63 -0.78
N GLY A 57 5.22 3.42 -1.82
CA GLY A 57 6.61 3.75 -2.17
C GLY A 57 7.36 4.42 -1.03
N TYR A 58 8.66 4.63 -1.23
CA TYR A 58 9.47 5.40 -0.30
C TYR A 58 8.93 6.82 -0.16
N ALA A 59 8.76 7.29 1.08
CA ALA A 59 8.43 8.67 1.40
C ALA A 59 9.58 9.27 2.21
N SER A 60 10.20 10.32 1.68
CA SER A 60 11.24 11.07 2.40
C SER A 60 10.67 11.70 3.66
N VAL A 61 11.36 11.52 4.77
CA VAL A 61 11.00 12.13 6.07
C VAL A 61 11.80 13.41 6.37
N SER A 62 12.77 13.72 5.52
CA SER A 62 13.62 14.91 5.57
C SER A 62 14.22 15.19 4.18
N ASP A 63 14.68 16.42 3.98
CA ASP A 63 15.34 16.85 2.73
C ASP A 63 16.81 16.40 2.61
N ASN A 64 17.37 15.80 3.66
CA ASN A 64 18.76 15.34 3.75
C ASN A 64 19.00 13.96 3.15
#